data_AF-A0A804KCN8-F1
#
_entry.id   AF-A0A804KCN8-F1
#
_cell.length_a   1.000
_cell.length_b   1.000
_cell.length_c   1.000
_cell.angle_alpha   90.00
_cell.angle_beta   90.00
_cell.angle_gamma   90.00
#
_symmetry.space_group_name_H-M   'P 1'
#
loop_
_entity.id
_entity.type
_entity.pdbx_description
1 polymer ?
#
loop_
_entity_poly.entity_id
_entity_poly.type
_entity_poly.pdbx_seq_one_letter_code
_entity_poly.pdbx_strand_id
1 'polypeptide(L)'
;MAISQSSLPVWFPGVFHSSPSQPGPPLPSLSLVKPSPVPVLRTLNRGVRIQPPRAAREDSMSAIISDLELQKTAEQVDTRQPQDGLANRWRVIHGRDDWAGLLDPIDPLLRTELIRYGEFVQACYDSFDYDKFSRYCGSCKYSRRQFFYSLGMESAGYDVTRYLYATSNVKVPKFFAKSVMGSRTWSERANWIGYVSVSNDETTARLGRRDILIAWRGTVTRLEWIHDFMAKMQPVRSAGIPCPDTRVKVETGFVDLYIEKDSTCRFCKYSAREQVLTEVRKLVAQYTEAGEEVSITVAGHSLGSALATLNAYDIAEMELIKGADGKQVPMAVFSYGGPRVGNEHFKERCDKLGLKVLRVVNVHDKVPTVPGVLINEHMPEFMLRAMDGYVHVGVELLLDHKHSPFLKDSLDPSNYHNLEAHLHLLDGFQGKGRKFAPTTGRDPALVNKSCDFLHEHLMVPPNWRQDENKGMMRSQEGRWAQPERQKIDDHPEDIHHHYQQLGLDRFE
;
A
#
# COMPACT_ATOMS: atom_id res chain seq x y z
N MET A 1 -67.08 -27.89 -16.47
CA MET A 1 -66.30 -28.94 -17.17
C MET A 1 -64.83 -28.63 -16.97
N ALA A 2 -63.93 -29.47 -16.47
CA ALA A 2 -63.97 -30.78 -15.83
C ALA A 2 -62.66 -30.87 -15.01
N ILE A 3 -62.69 -31.67 -13.95
CA ILE A 3 -61.65 -31.94 -12.95
C ILE A 3 -60.76 -33.11 -13.41
N SER A 4 -59.49 -33.15 -12.99
CA SER A 4 -58.74 -34.31 -12.42
C SER A 4 -57.23 -34.02 -12.44
N GLN A 5 -56.52 -33.84 -11.30
CA GLN A 5 -55.85 -34.87 -10.46
C GLN A 5 -54.95 -35.85 -11.25
N SER A 6 -53.76 -36.30 -10.83
CA SER A 6 -52.81 -36.06 -9.72
C SER A 6 -51.68 -37.11 -9.93
N SER A 7 -50.43 -36.86 -9.55
CA SER A 7 -49.47 -37.90 -9.07
C SER A 7 -48.11 -37.30 -8.67
N LEU A 8 -47.75 -37.54 -7.42
CA LEU A 8 -46.44 -37.34 -6.79
C LEU A 8 -45.56 -38.60 -6.99
N PRO A 9 -44.22 -38.50 -6.84
CA PRO A 9 -43.41 -39.63 -6.41
C PRO A 9 -42.91 -39.49 -4.96
N VAL A 10 -42.83 -40.67 -4.35
CA VAL A 10 -42.60 -41.02 -2.96
C VAL A 10 -41.12 -40.87 -2.55
N TRP A 11 -40.90 -40.37 -1.35
CA TRP A 11 -39.63 -40.33 -0.60
C TRP A 11 -39.52 -41.58 0.29
N PHE A 12 -38.37 -42.27 0.30
CA PHE A 12 -38.05 -43.34 1.25
C PHE A 12 -37.09 -42.81 2.34
N PRO A 13 -37.35 -43.04 3.64
CA PRO A 13 -36.36 -42.85 4.69
C PRO A 13 -35.80 -44.21 5.16
N GLY A 14 -34.47 -44.32 5.19
CA GLY A 14 -33.77 -45.43 5.84
C GLY A 14 -33.01 -44.93 7.06
N VAL A 15 -33.47 -45.32 8.24
CA VAL A 15 -32.83 -45.12 9.55
C VAL A 15 -32.37 -46.50 10.03
N PHE A 16 -31.11 -46.66 10.44
CA PHE A 16 -30.73 -47.70 11.42
C PHE A 16 -29.59 -47.24 12.33
N HIS A 17 -29.71 -47.72 13.58
CA HIS A 17 -29.04 -47.31 14.81
C HIS A 17 -27.57 -47.70 14.99
N SER A 18 -26.99 -47.12 16.04
CA SER A 18 -25.60 -47.10 16.53
C SER A 18 -25.20 -48.21 17.54
N SER A 19 -23.99 -48.78 17.31
CA SER A 19 -22.87 -49.18 18.24
C SER A 19 -23.05 -50.21 19.40
N PRO A 20 -22.00 -50.77 20.10
CA PRO A 20 -20.51 -50.66 20.00
C PRO A 20 -19.61 -51.95 20.21
N SER A 21 -18.26 -51.76 20.09
CA SER A 21 -17.08 -52.47 20.72
C SER A 21 -16.58 -53.78 20.08
N GLN A 22 -15.27 -54.09 19.90
CA GLN A 22 -14.03 -54.10 20.72
C GLN A 22 -12.73 -54.14 19.82
N PRO A 23 -11.50 -54.03 20.37
CA PRO A 23 -10.26 -53.64 19.66
C PRO A 23 -9.33 -54.80 19.23
N GLY A 24 -8.52 -54.58 18.20
CA GLY A 24 -7.42 -55.46 17.76
C GLY A 24 -6.02 -54.92 18.15
N PRO A 25 -4.99 -55.79 18.21
CA PRO A 25 -3.76 -55.59 19.00
C PRO A 25 -2.70 -54.72 18.30
N PRO A 26 -1.68 -54.21 19.04
CA PRO A 26 -0.67 -53.31 18.49
C PRO A 26 0.67 -53.99 18.13
N LEU A 27 1.50 -53.22 17.39
CA LEU A 27 2.97 -53.29 17.19
C LEU A 27 3.51 -54.10 15.98
N PRO A 28 4.69 -53.74 15.40
CA PRO A 28 5.74 -52.86 15.97
C PRO A 28 6.23 -51.70 15.07
N SER A 29 6.88 -50.76 15.78
CA SER A 29 7.68 -49.65 15.30
C SER A 29 9.03 -50.11 14.72
N LEU A 30 9.39 -49.60 13.54
CA LEU A 30 10.79 -49.56 13.07
C LEU A 30 11.07 -48.26 12.29
N SER A 31 11.73 -47.35 13.00
CA SER A 31 12.87 -46.50 12.60
C SER A 31 13.15 -46.13 11.13
N LEU A 32 13.35 -44.81 10.96
CA LEU A 32 14.37 -44.13 10.13
C LEU A 32 14.67 -44.70 8.73
N VAL A 33 14.10 -44.07 7.71
CA VAL A 33 14.62 -44.14 6.33
C VAL A 33 15.46 -42.88 6.07
N LYS A 34 16.77 -43.08 5.99
CA LYS A 34 17.77 -42.14 5.45
C LYS A 34 17.61 -42.01 3.92
N PRO A 35 18.04 -40.90 3.31
CA PRO A 35 17.94 -40.68 1.87
C PRO A 35 18.91 -41.57 1.07
N SER A 36 18.42 -42.11 -0.05
CA SER A 36 19.18 -42.87 -1.05
C SER A 36 20.13 -41.98 -1.87
N PRO A 37 21.17 -42.57 -2.50
CA PRO A 37 22.45 -41.92 -2.73
C PRO A 37 22.58 -41.17 -4.07
N VAL A 38 23.45 -40.17 -4.03
CA VAL A 38 24.04 -39.42 -5.15
C VAL A 38 24.73 -40.38 -6.15
N PRO A 39 24.53 -40.23 -7.47
CA PRO A 39 25.35 -40.94 -8.45
C PRO A 39 26.70 -40.24 -8.64
N VAL A 40 27.75 -41.03 -8.45
CA VAL A 40 29.16 -40.70 -8.71
C VAL A 40 29.39 -40.45 -10.21
N LEU A 41 30.08 -39.35 -10.53
CA LEU A 41 30.58 -39.01 -11.87
C LEU A 41 31.48 -40.14 -12.41
N ARG A 42 31.19 -40.59 -13.63
CA ARG A 42 32.18 -41.27 -14.49
C ARG A 42 32.70 -40.27 -15.52
N THR A 43 33.99 -40.01 -15.45
CA THR A 43 34.78 -39.29 -16.45
C THR A 43 34.89 -40.11 -17.73
N LEU A 44 34.46 -39.54 -18.85
CA LEU A 44 34.87 -39.97 -20.19
C LEU A 44 35.24 -38.73 -21.01
N ASN A 45 36.55 -38.56 -21.16
CA ASN A 45 37.18 -37.62 -22.06
C ASN A 45 37.04 -38.15 -23.49
N ARG A 46 36.36 -37.42 -24.38
CA ARG A 46 36.60 -37.44 -25.82
C ARG A 46 36.07 -36.15 -26.43
N GLY A 47 36.99 -35.32 -26.90
CA GLY A 47 36.72 -33.99 -27.42
C GLY A 47 35.99 -34.02 -28.75
N VAL A 48 35.04 -33.09 -28.88
CA VAL A 48 34.67 -32.45 -30.14
C VAL A 48 34.46 -30.97 -29.81
N ARG A 49 35.29 -30.12 -30.40
CA ARG A 49 35.29 -28.66 -30.20
C ARG A 49 34.17 -28.06 -31.04
N ILE A 50 33.07 -27.70 -30.40
CA ILE A 50 32.05 -26.79 -30.96
C ILE A 50 31.99 -25.60 -30.02
N GLN A 51 32.41 -24.42 -30.51
CA GLN A 51 32.34 -23.16 -29.76
C GLN A 51 30.87 -22.74 -29.58
N PRO A 52 30.39 -22.50 -28.35
CA PRO A 52 29.21 -21.67 -28.13
C PRO A 52 29.65 -20.21 -27.88
N PRO A 53 28.86 -19.22 -28.30
CA PRO A 53 29.16 -17.82 -28.03
C PRO A 53 28.75 -17.49 -26.59
N ARG A 54 29.70 -17.44 -25.66
CA ARG A 54 29.49 -16.84 -24.31
C ARG A 54 30.83 -16.51 -23.66
N ALA A 55 31.09 -15.21 -23.48
CA ALA A 55 32.08 -14.69 -22.54
C ALA A 55 31.73 -13.25 -22.11
N ALA A 56 31.26 -12.41 -23.04
CA ALA A 56 31.02 -10.98 -22.74
C ALA A 56 29.84 -10.65 -21.80
N ARG A 57 29.00 -11.62 -21.38
CA ARG A 57 27.78 -11.37 -20.59
C ARG A 57 27.89 -11.70 -19.10
N GLU A 58 28.71 -12.68 -18.72
CA GLU A 58 28.99 -12.97 -17.30
C GLU A 58 29.90 -11.90 -16.70
N ASP A 59 30.86 -11.40 -17.48
CA ASP A 59 31.74 -10.28 -17.12
C ASP A 59 30.98 -9.01 -16.72
N SER A 60 29.79 -8.77 -17.28
CA SER A 60 28.99 -7.56 -17.01
C SER A 60 28.30 -7.59 -15.64
N MET A 61 27.86 -8.75 -15.15
CA MET A 61 27.23 -8.87 -13.82
C MET A 61 28.26 -8.68 -12.72
N SER A 62 29.39 -9.40 -12.84
CA SER A 62 30.50 -9.26 -11.92
C SER A 62 31.08 -7.85 -11.99
N ALA A 63 31.13 -7.21 -13.15
CA ALA A 63 31.61 -5.83 -13.26
C ALA A 63 30.66 -4.82 -12.61
N ILE A 64 29.33 -4.91 -12.81
CA ILE A 64 28.38 -3.98 -12.16
C ILE A 64 28.40 -4.16 -10.64
N ILE A 65 28.30 -5.40 -10.16
CA ILE A 65 28.33 -5.69 -8.72
C ILE A 65 29.69 -5.33 -8.13
N SER A 66 30.79 -5.68 -8.79
CA SER A 66 32.15 -5.31 -8.36
C SER A 66 32.37 -3.80 -8.41
N ASP A 67 31.86 -3.07 -9.40
CA ASP A 67 31.98 -1.61 -9.48
C ASP A 67 31.16 -0.93 -8.38
N LEU A 68 29.99 -1.49 -8.02
CA LEU A 68 29.17 -1.02 -6.90
C LEU A 68 29.79 -1.37 -5.53
N GLU A 69 30.39 -2.55 -5.40
CA GLU A 69 31.14 -2.97 -4.20
C GLU A 69 32.47 -2.19 -4.06
N LEU A 70 33.13 -1.89 -5.18
CA LEU A 70 34.31 -1.02 -5.26
C LEU A 70 33.93 0.44 -4.98
N GLN A 71 32.76 0.92 -5.40
CA GLN A 71 32.26 2.24 -5.03
C GLN A 71 31.89 2.32 -3.55
N LYS A 72 31.28 1.27 -2.97
CA LYS A 72 31.09 1.15 -1.51
C LYS A 72 32.41 1.21 -0.72
N THR A 73 33.53 0.82 -1.32
CA THR A 73 34.85 0.83 -0.67
C THR A 73 35.69 2.07 -1.03
N ALA A 74 35.50 2.69 -2.19
CA ALA A 74 36.22 3.88 -2.65
C ALA A 74 35.58 5.19 -2.21
N GLU A 75 34.26 5.23 -2.09
CA GLU A 75 33.55 6.27 -1.34
C GLU A 75 33.31 5.74 0.07
N GLN A 76 34.30 5.92 0.96
CA GLN A 76 33.99 6.13 2.37
C GLN A 76 33.16 7.41 2.48
N VAL A 77 31.89 7.33 2.06
CA VAL A 77 30.85 8.24 2.54
C VAL A 77 30.93 8.11 4.05
N ASP A 78 31.18 9.24 4.71
CA ASP A 78 31.30 9.38 6.15
C ASP A 78 30.21 8.56 6.85
N THR A 79 30.52 7.31 7.23
CA THR A 79 29.65 6.43 8.01
C THR A 79 29.61 6.89 9.47
N ARG A 80 29.79 8.19 9.72
CA ARG A 80 29.27 8.79 10.93
C ARG A 80 27.76 8.57 10.85
N GLN A 81 27.26 7.68 11.69
CA GLN A 81 25.86 7.76 12.10
C GLN A 81 25.57 9.25 12.36
N PRO A 82 24.45 9.80 11.84
CA PRO A 82 24.11 11.19 12.08
C PRO A 82 24.32 11.46 13.57
N GLN A 83 25.12 12.48 13.92
CA GLN A 83 25.46 12.76 15.33
C GLN A 83 24.21 12.90 16.20
N ASP A 84 23.05 13.16 15.58
CA ASP A 84 21.71 13.09 16.13
C ASP A 84 20.86 12.02 15.42
N GLY A 85 20.45 10.98 16.17
CA GLY A 85 19.56 9.93 15.68
C GLY A 85 18.15 10.43 15.29
N LEU A 86 17.35 9.55 14.66
CA LEU A 86 16.00 9.89 14.18
C LEU A 86 15.11 10.52 15.27
N ALA A 87 15.20 10.05 16.52
CA ALA A 87 14.45 10.61 17.66
C ALA A 87 14.67 12.11 17.89
N ASN A 88 15.86 12.64 17.59
CA ASN A 88 16.15 14.07 17.77
C ASN A 88 15.71 14.90 16.56
N ARG A 89 15.71 14.30 15.37
CA ARG A 89 15.48 15.00 14.09
C ARG A 89 14.10 14.72 13.49
N TRP A 90 13.28 13.89 14.11
CA TRP A 90 12.07 13.38 13.47
C TRP A 90 11.14 14.48 12.97
N ARG A 91 10.99 15.61 13.67
CA ARG A 91 10.11 16.71 13.23
C ARG A 91 10.58 17.31 11.91
N VAL A 92 11.90 17.43 11.72
CA VAL A 92 12.51 17.91 10.48
C VAL A 92 12.31 16.89 9.36
N ILE A 93 12.52 15.60 9.65
CA ILE A 93 12.26 14.50 8.70
C ILE A 93 10.77 14.39 8.35
N HIS A 94 9.90 14.76 9.28
CA HIS A 94 8.44 14.83 9.15
C HIS A 94 7.96 16.18 8.63
N GLY A 95 8.82 16.95 7.95
CA GLY A 95 8.42 18.07 7.12
C GLY A 95 8.17 19.39 7.86
N ARG A 96 8.59 19.56 9.12
CA ARG A 96 8.43 20.83 9.87
C ARG A 96 8.83 22.05 9.04
N ASP A 97 9.97 21.95 8.35
CA ASP A 97 10.58 23.01 7.54
C ASP A 97 10.48 22.70 6.03
N ASP A 98 9.40 22.02 5.61
CA ASP A 98 9.11 21.67 4.21
C ASP A 98 10.26 20.95 3.49
N TRP A 99 10.99 20.12 4.25
CA TRP A 99 12.17 19.38 3.81
C TRP A 99 13.27 20.25 3.16
N ALA A 100 13.30 21.55 3.48
CA ALA A 100 14.31 22.46 2.98
C ALA A 100 15.73 21.95 3.29
N GLY A 101 16.54 21.80 2.24
CA GLY A 101 17.92 21.29 2.36
C GLY A 101 18.05 19.77 2.60
N LEU A 102 16.96 19.00 2.56
CA LEU A 102 16.99 17.54 2.79
C LEU A 102 16.80 16.70 1.53
N LEU A 103 16.50 17.31 0.38
CA LEU A 103 16.15 16.59 -0.85
C LEU A 103 17.28 16.50 -1.87
N ASP A 104 18.22 17.46 -1.88
CA ASP A 104 19.30 17.50 -2.87
C ASP A 104 20.58 18.14 -2.28
N PRO A 105 21.59 17.34 -1.87
CA PRO A 105 21.56 15.88 -1.80
C PRO A 105 20.53 15.38 -0.78
N ILE A 106 20.01 14.17 -0.98
CA ILE A 106 18.99 13.63 -0.07
C ILE A 106 19.61 13.28 1.30
N ASP A 107 18.95 13.72 2.38
CA ASP A 107 19.35 13.37 3.74
C ASP A 107 19.19 11.85 3.98
N PRO A 108 20.19 11.16 4.55
CA PRO A 108 20.13 9.71 4.76
C PRO A 108 18.98 9.24 5.67
N LEU A 109 18.60 10.02 6.70
CA LEU A 109 17.46 9.68 7.56
C LEU A 109 16.15 9.87 6.80
N LEU A 110 16.03 10.95 6.01
CA LEU A 110 14.85 11.16 5.17
C LEU A 110 14.69 10.04 4.15
N ARG A 111 15.78 9.65 3.47
CA ARG A 111 15.78 8.50 2.54
C ARG A 111 15.27 7.24 3.22
N THR A 112 15.80 6.92 4.39
CA THR A 112 15.42 5.72 5.15
C THR A 112 13.94 5.76 5.55
N GLU A 113 13.43 6.89 6.03
CA GLU A 113 12.02 7.02 6.41
C GLU A 113 11.08 7.01 5.20
N LEU A 114 11.46 7.61 4.07
CA LEU A 114 10.70 7.49 2.82
C LEU A 114 10.60 6.03 2.36
N ILE A 115 11.70 5.29 2.37
CA ILE A 115 11.66 3.86 2.03
C ILE A 115 10.75 3.12 3.01
N ARG A 116 10.90 3.34 4.32
CA ARG A 116 10.09 2.69 5.36
C ARG A 116 8.58 2.96 5.20
N TYR A 117 8.19 4.22 4.99
CA TYR A 117 6.78 4.56 4.75
C TYR A 117 6.26 3.99 3.42
N GLY A 118 7.12 3.93 2.40
CA GLY A 118 6.83 3.24 1.16
C GLY A 118 6.60 1.73 1.32
N GLU A 119 7.38 1.06 2.18
CA GLU A 119 7.20 -0.38 2.48
C GLU A 119 5.87 -0.66 3.18
N PHE A 120 5.42 0.22 4.09
CA PHE A 120 4.08 0.11 4.68
C PHE A 120 2.96 0.25 3.63
N VAL A 121 3.17 1.07 2.60
CA VAL A 121 2.23 1.16 1.47
C VAL A 121 2.33 -0.10 0.60
N GLN A 122 3.54 -0.62 0.36
CA GLN A 122 3.73 -1.86 -0.39
C GLN A 122 3.08 -3.07 0.30
N ALA A 123 3.08 -3.10 1.64
CA ALA A 123 2.38 -4.10 2.43
C ALA A 123 0.89 -4.21 2.04
N CYS A 124 0.25 -3.10 1.63
CA CYS A 124 -1.12 -3.13 1.11
C CYS A 124 -1.25 -3.94 -0.18
N TYR A 125 -0.30 -3.84 -1.09
CA TYR A 125 -0.34 -4.63 -2.33
C TYR A 125 -0.01 -6.10 -2.03
N ASP A 126 0.99 -6.36 -1.20
CA ASP A 126 1.43 -7.72 -0.91
C ASP A 126 0.39 -8.53 -0.11
N SER A 127 -0.46 -7.85 0.67
CA SER A 127 -1.52 -8.47 1.47
C SER A 127 -2.87 -8.56 0.78
N PHE A 128 -3.10 -7.87 -0.34
CA PHE A 128 -4.41 -7.81 -0.98
C PHE A 128 -4.67 -9.04 -1.87
N ASP A 129 -5.88 -9.56 -1.83
CA ASP A 129 -6.30 -10.66 -2.70
C ASP A 129 -6.81 -10.15 -4.06
N TYR A 130 -5.96 -10.26 -5.07
CA TYR A 130 -6.26 -9.87 -6.46
C TYR A 130 -6.91 -10.99 -7.28
N ASP A 131 -6.95 -12.23 -6.79
CA ASP A 131 -7.42 -13.34 -7.62
C ASP A 131 -8.93 -13.28 -7.77
N LYS A 132 -9.41 -12.94 -8.97
CA LYS A 132 -10.84 -12.86 -9.26
C LYS A 132 -11.59 -14.18 -9.08
N PHE A 133 -10.89 -15.31 -9.04
CA PHE A 133 -11.47 -16.62 -8.77
C PHE A 133 -11.42 -17.00 -7.28
N SER A 134 -10.80 -16.18 -6.43
CA SER A 134 -10.86 -16.32 -4.98
C SER A 134 -12.22 -15.88 -4.45
N ARG A 135 -12.76 -16.64 -3.47
CA ARG A 135 -13.92 -16.18 -2.68
C ARG A 135 -13.60 -14.96 -1.82
N TYR A 136 -12.32 -14.67 -1.63
CA TYR A 136 -11.81 -13.57 -0.83
C TYR A 136 -11.22 -12.42 -1.68
N CYS A 137 -11.38 -12.47 -3.00
CA CYS A 137 -10.97 -11.41 -3.93
C CYS A 137 -11.47 -10.06 -3.41
N GLY A 138 -10.58 -9.09 -3.19
CA GLY A 138 -10.96 -7.80 -2.66
C GLY A 138 -10.65 -7.56 -1.18
N SER A 139 -10.33 -8.61 -0.43
CA SER A 139 -10.00 -8.52 1.00
C SER A 139 -8.49 -8.50 1.25
N CYS A 140 -8.11 -8.19 2.49
CA CYS A 140 -6.78 -8.50 3.00
C CYS A 140 -6.67 -10.02 3.27
N LYS A 141 -5.53 -10.62 2.92
CA LYS A 141 -5.23 -12.05 3.14
C LYS A 141 -5.00 -12.40 4.61
N TYR A 142 -4.58 -11.44 5.41
CA TYR A 142 -4.10 -11.65 6.77
C TYR A 142 -5.00 -10.94 7.80
N SER A 143 -5.10 -11.50 9.00
CA SER A 143 -5.72 -10.81 10.13
C SER A 143 -4.84 -9.68 10.61
N ARG A 144 -5.41 -8.65 11.26
CA ARG A 144 -4.63 -7.50 11.74
C ARG A 144 -3.45 -7.89 12.64
N ARG A 145 -3.66 -8.87 13.52
CA ARG A 145 -2.63 -9.36 14.47
C ARG A 145 -1.47 -10.07 13.80
N GLN A 146 -1.70 -10.65 12.62
CA GLN A 146 -0.69 -11.41 11.87
C GLN A 146 -0.19 -10.65 10.64
N PHE A 147 -0.63 -9.39 10.44
CA PHE A 147 -0.43 -8.66 9.20
C PHE A 147 1.04 -8.52 8.83
N PHE A 148 1.85 -7.91 9.70
CA PHE A 148 3.27 -7.71 9.45
C PHE A 148 4.07 -9.02 9.52
N TYR A 149 3.73 -9.92 10.44
CA TYR A 149 4.34 -11.25 10.52
C TYR A 149 4.18 -12.04 9.22
N SER A 150 2.96 -12.08 8.66
CA SER A 150 2.68 -12.83 7.43
C SER A 150 3.36 -12.25 6.19
N LEU A 151 3.84 -11.01 6.29
CA LEU A 151 4.57 -10.29 5.25
C LEU A 151 6.10 -10.35 5.45
N GLY A 152 6.59 -11.00 6.52
CA GLY A 152 8.01 -11.00 6.88
C GLY A 152 8.51 -9.63 7.34
N MET A 153 7.61 -8.82 7.91
CA MET A 153 7.85 -7.47 8.39
C MET A 153 7.76 -7.40 9.93
N GLU A 154 8.11 -8.46 10.67
CA GLU A 154 7.99 -8.46 12.15
C GLU A 154 8.75 -7.29 12.81
N SER A 155 9.89 -6.91 12.24
CA SER A 155 10.73 -5.82 12.71
C SER A 155 10.20 -4.43 12.35
N ALA A 156 9.05 -4.32 11.65
CA ALA A 156 8.44 -3.04 11.34
C ALA A 156 8.06 -2.27 12.61
N GLY A 157 7.67 -3.00 13.66
CA GLY A 157 7.42 -2.46 14.99
C GLY A 157 6.14 -1.63 15.10
N TYR A 158 5.11 -2.00 14.35
CA TYR A 158 3.79 -1.38 14.36
C TYR A 158 2.71 -2.43 14.57
N ASP A 159 1.64 -2.03 15.25
CA ASP A 159 0.44 -2.85 15.43
C ASP A 159 -0.69 -2.29 14.56
N VAL A 160 -1.30 -3.14 13.72
CA VAL A 160 -2.45 -2.74 12.92
C VAL A 160 -3.68 -2.64 13.81
N THR A 161 -4.16 -1.43 14.03
CA THR A 161 -5.33 -1.18 14.88
C THR A 161 -6.61 -1.36 14.07
N ARG A 162 -6.61 -1.02 12.78
CA ARG A 162 -7.83 -1.02 11.96
C ARG A 162 -7.60 -1.28 10.49
N TYR A 163 -8.52 -2.02 9.87
CA TYR A 163 -8.66 -2.11 8.41
C TYR A 163 -9.68 -1.11 7.88
N LEU A 164 -9.41 -0.59 6.69
CA LEU A 164 -10.23 0.39 5.99
C LEU A 164 -10.89 -0.25 4.78
N TYR A 165 -12.18 -0.03 4.62
CA TYR A 165 -12.98 -0.55 3.50
C TYR A 165 -13.70 0.58 2.78
N ALA A 166 -13.75 0.49 1.46
CA ALA A 166 -14.55 1.37 0.60
C ALA A 166 -15.58 0.56 -0.18
N THR A 167 -16.71 1.19 -0.55
CA THR A 167 -17.79 0.54 -1.29
C THR A 167 -17.70 0.78 -2.80
N SER A 168 -18.07 -0.22 -3.59
CA SER A 168 -18.07 -0.21 -5.05
C SER A 168 -19.41 0.25 -5.62
N ASN A 169 -19.91 1.43 -5.26
CA ASN A 169 -21.08 1.94 -5.97
C ASN A 169 -20.71 2.28 -7.43
N VAL A 170 -21.73 2.33 -8.28
CA VAL A 170 -21.68 2.21 -9.76
C VAL A 170 -20.72 3.17 -10.47
N LYS A 171 -20.27 4.25 -9.81
CA LYS A 171 -19.48 5.33 -10.41
C LYS A 171 -17.99 5.02 -10.62
N VAL A 172 -17.40 4.11 -9.84
CA VAL A 172 -15.94 3.80 -9.89
C VAL A 172 -15.65 2.30 -10.01
N PRO A 173 -16.17 1.59 -11.03
CA PRO A 173 -16.13 0.12 -11.09
C PRO A 173 -14.73 -0.47 -11.36
N LYS A 174 -13.81 0.27 -12.01
CA LYS A 174 -12.46 -0.22 -12.37
C LYS A 174 -11.46 -0.25 -11.21
N PHE A 175 -11.84 0.33 -10.07
CA PHE A 175 -11.00 0.43 -8.87
C PHE A 175 -11.13 -0.79 -7.97
N PHE A 176 -12.18 -1.56 -8.19
CA PHE A 176 -12.54 -2.68 -7.36
C PHE A 176 -12.10 -3.99 -8.01
N ALA A 177 -11.37 -4.80 -7.24
CA ALA A 177 -11.22 -6.21 -7.58
C ALA A 177 -12.62 -6.84 -7.48
N LYS A 178 -13.13 -7.34 -8.61
CA LYS A 178 -14.41 -8.01 -8.70
C LYS A 178 -14.18 -9.50 -8.82
N SER A 179 -14.76 -10.27 -7.92
CA SER A 179 -14.76 -11.72 -8.04
C SER A 179 -15.72 -12.15 -9.15
N VAL A 180 -15.35 -13.23 -9.85
CA VAL A 180 -16.22 -13.92 -10.82
C VAL A 180 -17.29 -14.76 -10.11
N MET A 181 -17.16 -14.98 -8.79
CA MET A 181 -18.01 -15.90 -8.02
C MET A 181 -19.31 -15.30 -7.47
N GLY A 182 -19.62 -14.03 -7.76
CA GLY A 182 -20.88 -13.37 -7.36
C GLY A 182 -21.15 -13.47 -5.86
N SER A 183 -22.32 -14.04 -5.49
CA SER A 183 -22.81 -14.15 -4.11
C SER A 183 -22.07 -15.14 -3.20
N ARG A 184 -21.05 -15.84 -3.72
CA ARG A 184 -20.20 -16.77 -2.93
C ARG A 184 -18.93 -16.11 -2.40
N THR A 185 -18.89 -14.79 -2.41
CA THR A 185 -17.71 -13.98 -2.05
C THR A 185 -17.83 -13.43 -0.64
N TRP A 186 -16.71 -12.97 -0.08
CA TRP A 186 -16.70 -12.35 1.24
C TRP A 186 -17.50 -11.03 1.30
N SER A 187 -17.58 -10.31 0.17
CA SER A 187 -18.40 -9.11 -0.01
C SER A 187 -18.59 -8.84 -1.51
N GLU A 188 -19.82 -8.52 -1.92
CA GLU A 188 -20.12 -8.10 -3.30
C GLU A 188 -19.83 -6.61 -3.55
N ARG A 189 -19.69 -5.83 -2.47
CA ARG A 189 -19.69 -4.36 -2.54
C ARG A 189 -18.50 -3.70 -1.86
N ALA A 190 -17.74 -4.41 -1.03
CA ALA A 190 -16.63 -3.84 -0.30
C ALA A 190 -15.29 -4.25 -0.91
N ASN A 191 -14.30 -3.35 -0.86
CA ASN A 191 -12.90 -3.72 -0.96
C ASN A 191 -12.10 -3.14 0.19
N TRP A 192 -11.13 -3.92 0.64
CA TRP A 192 -10.09 -3.45 1.52
C TRP A 192 -9.23 -2.41 0.79
N ILE A 193 -9.04 -1.24 1.39
CA ILE A 193 -8.36 -0.11 0.75
C ILE A 193 -7.22 0.47 1.59
N GLY A 194 -6.90 -0.16 2.72
CA GLY A 194 -5.79 0.28 3.55
C GLY A 194 -5.97 -0.09 5.01
N TYR A 195 -5.13 0.49 5.85
CA TYR A 195 -5.15 0.23 7.27
C TYR A 195 -4.62 1.42 8.08
N VAL A 196 -4.97 1.42 9.37
CA VAL A 196 -4.37 2.27 10.40
C VAL A 196 -3.54 1.38 11.31
N SER A 197 -2.35 1.85 11.65
CA SER A 197 -1.42 1.18 12.56
C SER A 197 -0.74 2.19 13.45
N VAL A 198 -0.14 1.72 14.55
CA VAL A 198 0.58 2.57 15.49
C VAL A 198 1.89 1.92 15.90
N SER A 199 2.95 2.71 16.07
CA SER A 199 4.23 2.19 16.54
C SER A 199 4.10 1.55 17.93
N ASN A 200 4.77 0.43 18.15
CA ASN A 200 4.92 -0.18 19.48
C ASN A 200 5.95 0.60 20.33
N ASP A 201 6.10 0.25 21.61
CA ASP A 201 6.92 1.03 22.55
C ASP A 201 8.40 1.10 22.16
N GLU A 202 8.97 -0.03 21.70
CA GLU A 202 10.36 -0.09 21.23
C GLU A 202 10.57 0.85 20.04
N THR A 203 9.66 0.81 19.07
CA THR A 203 9.74 1.65 17.87
C THR A 203 9.49 3.11 18.21
N THR A 204 8.54 3.40 19.10
CA THR A 204 8.28 4.74 19.61
C THR A 204 9.52 5.35 20.25
N ALA A 205 10.26 4.58 21.05
CA ALA A 205 11.53 5.02 21.63
C ALA A 205 12.59 5.35 20.55
N ARG A 206 12.71 4.51 19.51
CA ARG A 206 13.62 4.75 18.37
C ARG A 206 13.21 5.97 17.53
N LEU A 207 11.91 6.17 17.32
CA LEU A 207 11.33 7.25 16.54
C LEU A 207 11.33 8.58 17.30
N GLY A 208 11.39 8.56 18.63
CA GLY A 208 11.22 9.74 19.49
C GLY A 208 9.78 10.27 19.56
N ARG A 209 8.81 9.47 19.10
CA ARG A 209 7.37 9.74 19.15
C ARG A 209 6.55 8.48 18.94
N ARG A 210 5.29 8.48 19.37
CA ARG A 210 4.27 7.52 18.95
C ARG A 210 3.76 7.92 17.56
N ASP A 211 4.05 7.11 16.55
CA ASP A 211 3.65 7.41 15.18
C ASP A 211 2.39 6.61 14.81
N ILE A 212 1.31 7.32 14.52
CA ILE A 212 0.07 6.76 13.96
C ILE A 212 0.21 6.78 12.44
N LEU A 213 0.29 5.61 11.83
CA LEU A 213 0.44 5.46 10.39
C LEU A 213 -0.87 5.04 9.73
N ILE A 214 -1.27 5.79 8.71
CA ILE A 214 -2.40 5.49 7.84
C ILE A 214 -1.85 5.15 6.45
N ALA A 215 -1.99 3.90 6.04
CA ALA A 215 -1.52 3.43 4.73
C ALA A 215 -2.71 3.19 3.80
N TRP A 216 -2.78 3.96 2.71
CA TRP A 216 -3.80 3.83 1.67
C TRP A 216 -3.29 3.02 0.48
N ARG A 217 -4.06 2.01 0.10
CA ARG A 217 -3.81 1.18 -1.07
C ARG A 217 -4.22 1.93 -2.34
N GLY A 218 -3.39 1.84 -3.39
CA GLY A 218 -3.76 2.30 -4.72
C GLY A 218 -4.49 1.23 -5.54
N THR A 219 -4.69 1.52 -6.82
CA THR A 219 -5.24 0.54 -7.78
C THR A 219 -4.17 -0.40 -8.29
N VAL A 220 -4.60 -1.61 -8.66
CA VAL A 220 -3.77 -2.56 -9.43
C VAL A 220 -4.24 -2.70 -10.86
N THR A 221 -5.43 -2.18 -11.20
CA THR A 221 -5.87 -2.14 -12.59
C THR A 221 -4.94 -1.24 -13.39
N ARG A 222 -4.65 -1.66 -14.62
CA ARG A 222 -3.85 -0.89 -15.60
C ARG A 222 -4.36 0.55 -15.64
N LEU A 223 -3.50 1.50 -16.04
CA LEU A 223 -3.74 2.96 -16.04
C LEU A 223 -5.05 3.44 -16.72
N GLU A 224 -5.85 2.54 -17.30
CA GLU A 224 -7.24 2.72 -17.75
C GLU A 224 -8.18 3.36 -16.71
N TRP A 225 -7.85 3.26 -15.41
CA TRP A 225 -8.59 3.91 -14.33
C TRP A 225 -8.49 5.43 -14.38
N ILE A 226 -7.39 5.98 -14.93
CA ILE A 226 -7.16 7.42 -15.04
C ILE A 226 -8.33 8.09 -15.77
N HIS A 227 -8.86 7.46 -16.82
CA HIS A 227 -10.00 7.98 -17.58
C HIS A 227 -11.25 8.21 -16.72
N ASP A 228 -11.45 7.42 -15.66
CA ASP A 228 -12.62 7.53 -14.79
C ASP A 228 -12.55 8.77 -13.87
N PHE A 229 -11.36 9.35 -13.64
CA PHE A 229 -11.17 10.56 -12.79
C PHE A 229 -10.91 11.86 -13.57
N MET A 230 -11.02 11.83 -14.90
CA MET A 230 -10.60 12.97 -15.73
C MET A 230 -11.68 14.04 -15.94
N ALA A 231 -12.87 13.94 -15.33
CA ALA A 231 -14.03 14.67 -15.85
C ALA A 231 -14.73 15.66 -14.90
N LYS A 232 -14.53 15.61 -13.57
CA LYS A 232 -15.32 16.48 -12.67
C LYS A 232 -14.69 16.72 -11.30
N MET A 233 -14.67 17.97 -10.87
CA MET A 233 -14.46 18.32 -9.47
C MET A 233 -15.77 18.67 -8.77
N GLN A 234 -15.82 18.42 -7.47
CA GLN A 234 -16.91 18.83 -6.60
C GLN A 234 -16.39 19.61 -5.39
N PRO A 235 -17.16 20.57 -4.85
CA PRO A 235 -16.80 21.25 -3.60
C PRO A 235 -16.67 20.26 -2.44
N VAL A 236 -15.59 20.35 -1.64
CA VAL A 236 -15.38 19.47 -0.48
C VAL A 236 -16.51 19.55 0.55
N ARG A 237 -17.15 20.72 0.67
CA ARG A 237 -18.30 20.93 1.54
C ARG A 237 -19.52 20.10 1.15
N SER A 238 -19.73 19.89 -0.16
CA SER A 238 -20.80 19.03 -0.66
C SER A 238 -20.56 17.56 -0.31
N ALA A 239 -19.32 17.19 0.02
CA ALA A 239 -18.92 15.87 0.48
C ALA A 239 -18.98 15.71 2.02
N GLY A 240 -19.49 16.71 2.74
CA GLY A 240 -19.55 16.69 4.21
C GLY A 240 -18.20 16.91 4.90
N ILE A 241 -17.17 17.36 4.17
CA ILE A 241 -15.90 17.80 4.75
C ILE A 241 -16.05 19.30 5.09
N PRO A 242 -15.92 19.70 6.36
CA PRO A 242 -15.99 21.10 6.73
C PRO A 242 -14.96 21.91 5.95
N CYS A 243 -15.40 23.01 5.34
CA CYS A 243 -14.50 23.97 4.73
C CYS A 243 -15.20 25.33 4.65
N PRO A 244 -14.57 26.42 5.16
CA PRO A 244 -15.14 27.75 5.08
C PRO A 244 -15.14 28.31 3.65
N ASP A 245 -14.23 27.86 2.78
CA ASP A 245 -14.13 28.34 1.40
C ASP A 245 -14.90 27.41 0.44
N THR A 246 -15.98 27.93 -0.15
CA THR A 246 -16.86 27.17 -1.06
C THR A 246 -16.24 26.89 -2.43
N ARG A 247 -15.11 27.50 -2.74
CA ARG A 247 -14.39 27.32 -4.01
C ARG A 247 -13.37 26.19 -3.95
N VAL A 248 -13.12 25.62 -2.76
CA VAL A 248 -12.26 24.45 -2.58
C VAL A 248 -12.94 23.24 -3.20
N LYS A 249 -12.37 22.76 -4.30
CA LYS A 249 -12.89 21.63 -5.05
C LYS A 249 -11.82 20.55 -5.22
N VAL A 250 -12.27 19.31 -5.23
CA VAL A 250 -11.44 18.11 -5.36
C VAL A 250 -12.07 17.18 -6.40
N GLU A 251 -11.25 16.28 -6.94
CA GLU A 251 -11.68 15.28 -7.91
C GLU A 251 -12.82 14.41 -7.32
N THR A 252 -13.89 14.25 -8.11
CA THR A 252 -15.16 13.67 -7.66
C THR A 252 -15.01 12.21 -7.28
N GLY A 253 -14.32 11.40 -8.07
CA GLY A 253 -14.16 9.98 -7.80
C GLY A 253 -13.29 9.69 -6.58
N PHE A 254 -12.26 10.48 -6.27
CA PHE A 254 -11.50 10.34 -5.02
C PHE A 254 -12.40 10.56 -3.81
N VAL A 255 -13.24 11.60 -3.86
CA VAL A 255 -14.20 11.88 -2.80
C VAL A 255 -15.24 10.76 -2.69
N ASP A 256 -15.86 10.37 -3.80
CA ASP A 256 -16.91 9.35 -3.80
C ASP A 256 -16.37 8.04 -3.18
N LEU A 257 -15.15 7.64 -3.54
CA LEU A 257 -14.49 6.48 -2.94
C LEU A 257 -14.23 6.62 -1.43
N TYR A 258 -13.95 7.84 -0.98
CA TYR A 258 -13.65 8.16 0.42
C TYR A 258 -14.92 8.26 1.29
N ILE A 259 -16.02 8.82 0.76
CA ILE A 259 -17.23 9.14 1.55
C ILE A 259 -18.40 8.18 1.35
N GLU A 260 -18.45 7.41 0.26
CA GLU A 260 -19.60 6.54 0.02
C GLU A 260 -19.65 5.39 1.04
N LYS A 261 -20.87 5.10 1.49
CA LYS A 261 -21.20 4.02 2.44
C LYS A 261 -22.40 3.24 1.93
N ASP A 262 -22.56 2.02 2.44
CA ASP A 262 -23.69 1.15 2.17
C ASP A 262 -24.12 0.49 3.48
N SER A 263 -25.25 0.96 4.03
CA SER A 263 -25.81 0.46 5.29
C SER A 263 -26.18 -1.02 5.26
N THR A 264 -26.35 -1.61 4.07
CA THR A 264 -26.61 -3.04 3.88
C THR A 264 -25.34 -3.88 3.84
N CYS A 265 -24.18 -3.27 3.63
CA CYS A 265 -22.89 -3.94 3.61
C CYS A 265 -22.24 -3.86 5.00
N ARG A 266 -21.97 -5.01 5.63
CA ARG A 266 -21.34 -5.08 6.96
C ARG A 266 -20.02 -4.29 7.05
N PHE A 267 -19.21 -4.31 6.00
CA PHE A 267 -17.88 -3.67 5.97
C PHE A 267 -17.91 -2.20 5.56
N CYS A 268 -18.98 -1.77 4.89
CA CYS A 268 -19.14 -0.41 4.40
C CYS A 268 -20.34 0.30 5.04
N LYS A 269 -20.82 -0.20 6.18
CA LYS A 269 -21.84 0.47 6.99
C LYS A 269 -21.39 1.89 7.34
N TYR A 270 -20.08 2.04 7.56
CA TYR A 270 -19.39 3.31 7.65
C TYR A 270 -18.51 3.53 6.42
N SER A 271 -18.39 4.76 5.96
CA SER A 271 -17.50 5.10 4.83
C SER A 271 -16.03 4.97 5.22
N ALA A 272 -15.13 4.93 4.22
CA ALA A 272 -13.69 4.91 4.49
C ALA A 272 -13.24 6.13 5.33
N ARG A 273 -13.83 7.30 5.05
CA ARG A 273 -13.71 8.53 5.84
C ARG A 273 -14.08 8.32 7.31
N GLU A 274 -15.30 7.86 7.58
CA GLU A 274 -15.76 7.65 8.95
C GLU A 274 -14.89 6.63 9.69
N GLN A 275 -14.45 5.59 8.99
CA GLN A 275 -13.57 4.57 9.55
C GLN A 275 -12.21 5.13 9.96
N VAL A 276 -11.55 5.93 9.11
CA VAL A 276 -10.23 6.48 9.44
C VAL A 276 -10.31 7.58 10.49
N LEU A 277 -11.27 8.52 10.38
CA LEU A 277 -11.39 9.65 11.31
C LEU A 277 -11.67 9.19 12.75
N THR A 278 -12.54 8.18 12.91
CA THR A 278 -12.85 7.63 14.24
C THR A 278 -11.62 6.97 14.88
N GLU A 279 -10.83 6.23 14.10
CA GLU A 279 -9.63 5.57 14.61
C GLU A 279 -8.52 6.56 14.95
N VAL A 280 -8.28 7.53 14.07
CA VAL A 280 -7.27 8.59 14.30
C VAL A 280 -7.60 9.37 15.56
N ARG A 281 -8.85 9.81 15.72
CA ARG A 281 -9.23 10.56 16.94
C ARG A 281 -9.02 9.72 18.20
N LYS A 282 -9.41 8.43 18.17
CA LYS A 282 -9.23 7.52 19.31
C LYS A 282 -7.75 7.41 19.68
N LEU A 283 -6.88 7.15 18.72
CA LEU A 283 -5.44 6.97 18.96
C LEU A 283 -4.77 8.27 19.40
N VAL A 284 -5.09 9.40 18.77
CA VAL A 284 -4.57 10.72 19.17
C VAL A 284 -4.95 11.03 20.61
N ALA A 285 -6.23 10.88 20.97
CA ALA A 285 -6.68 11.10 22.34
C ALA A 285 -5.96 10.17 23.33
N GLN A 286 -5.98 8.85 23.06
CA GLN A 286 -5.38 7.84 23.92
C GLN A 286 -3.91 8.14 24.27
N TYR A 287 -3.08 8.41 23.26
CA TYR A 287 -1.63 8.58 23.48
C TYR A 287 -1.26 9.97 23.99
N THR A 288 -1.99 11.02 23.60
CA THR A 288 -1.74 12.37 24.15
C THR A 288 -2.23 12.49 25.60
N GLU A 289 -3.32 11.82 25.99
CA GLU A 289 -3.76 11.70 27.40
C GLU A 289 -2.75 10.95 28.25
N ALA A 290 -2.04 9.97 27.66
CA ALA A 290 -0.92 9.27 28.30
C ALA A 290 0.37 10.12 28.39
N GLY A 291 0.36 11.35 27.88
CA GLY A 291 1.51 12.27 27.89
C GLY A 291 2.58 11.94 26.85
N GLU A 292 2.27 11.12 25.85
CA GLU A 292 3.20 10.78 24.78
C GLU A 292 3.24 11.88 23.71
N GLU A 293 4.43 12.07 23.11
CA GLU A 293 4.56 12.84 21.88
C GLU A 293 4.01 12.01 20.71
N VAL A 294 3.05 12.54 19.96
CA VAL A 294 2.37 11.82 18.87
C VAL A 294 2.67 12.46 17.52
N SER A 295 2.75 11.66 16.46
CA SER A 295 2.67 12.12 15.07
C SER A 295 1.63 11.33 14.27
N ILE A 296 1.09 11.94 13.22
CA ILE A 296 0.25 11.25 12.23
C ILE A 296 1.02 11.21 10.91
N THR A 297 1.28 10.00 10.42
CA THR A 297 1.84 9.80 9.09
C THR A 297 0.78 9.21 8.17
N VAL A 298 0.54 9.85 7.03
CA VAL A 298 -0.37 9.33 6.00
C VAL A 298 0.46 8.99 4.78
N ALA A 299 0.36 7.77 4.27
CA ALA A 299 1.14 7.33 3.12
C ALA A 299 0.26 6.61 2.10
N GLY A 300 0.61 6.76 0.84
CA GLY A 300 -0.09 6.05 -0.23
C GLY A 300 0.63 6.15 -1.56
N HIS A 301 0.30 5.20 -2.44
CA HIS A 301 0.82 5.11 -3.80
C HIS A 301 -0.33 5.22 -4.80
N SER A 302 -0.11 5.90 -5.93
CA SER A 302 -1.10 6.01 -7.01
C SER A 302 -2.41 6.65 -6.48
N LEU A 303 -3.57 6.04 -6.73
CA LEU A 303 -4.84 6.39 -6.08
C LEU A 303 -4.71 6.52 -4.55
N GLY A 304 -3.93 5.65 -3.90
CA GLY A 304 -3.71 5.71 -2.46
C GLY A 304 -3.07 7.02 -2.03
N SER A 305 -2.25 7.65 -2.86
CA SER A 305 -1.68 8.98 -2.57
C SER A 305 -2.71 10.10 -2.63
N ALA A 306 -3.67 9.99 -3.56
CA ALA A 306 -4.79 10.93 -3.64
C ALA A 306 -5.67 10.84 -2.39
N LEU A 307 -6.00 9.62 -1.98
CA LEU A 307 -6.71 9.35 -0.73
C LEU A 307 -5.93 9.82 0.50
N ALA A 308 -4.61 9.59 0.53
CA ALA A 308 -3.75 10.06 1.63
C ALA A 308 -3.78 11.59 1.77
N THR A 309 -3.72 12.31 0.65
CA THR A 309 -3.76 13.78 0.64
C THR A 309 -5.13 14.31 1.04
N LEU A 310 -6.21 13.73 0.49
CA LEU A 310 -7.59 14.08 0.86
C LEU A 310 -7.89 13.76 2.34
N ASN A 311 -7.41 12.62 2.83
CA ASN A 311 -7.59 12.20 4.22
C ASN A 311 -6.84 13.12 5.19
N ALA A 312 -5.58 13.47 4.91
CA ALA A 312 -4.85 14.43 5.74
C ALA A 312 -5.53 15.81 5.76
N TYR A 313 -6.06 16.25 4.62
CA TYR A 313 -6.84 17.50 4.54
C TYR A 313 -8.08 17.45 5.44
N ASP A 314 -8.85 16.37 5.37
CA ASP A 314 -10.06 16.17 6.18
C ASP A 314 -9.73 16.05 7.68
N ILE A 315 -8.66 15.35 8.06
CA ILE A 315 -8.18 15.28 9.45
C ILE A 315 -7.87 16.69 9.99
N ALA A 316 -7.23 17.54 9.18
CA ALA A 316 -6.89 18.91 9.56
C ALA A 316 -8.13 19.81 9.66
N GLU A 317 -9.06 19.75 8.70
CA GLU A 317 -10.33 20.51 8.73
C GLU A 317 -11.23 20.09 9.89
N MET A 318 -11.23 18.80 10.25
CA MET A 318 -11.95 18.26 11.41
C MET A 318 -11.25 18.57 12.74
N GLU A 319 -10.09 19.24 12.71
CA GLU A 319 -9.25 19.58 13.86
C GLU A 319 -8.85 18.37 14.74
N LEU A 320 -8.79 17.16 14.16
CA LEU A 320 -8.45 15.93 14.89
C LEU A 320 -6.95 15.83 15.23
N ILE A 321 -6.16 16.80 14.77
CA ILE A 321 -4.75 16.97 15.10
C ILE A 321 -4.53 17.68 16.44
N LYS A 322 -5.56 18.02 17.21
CA LYS A 322 -5.39 18.61 18.55
C LYS A 322 -5.31 17.49 19.58
N GLY A 323 -4.17 17.37 20.25
CA GLY A 323 -3.99 16.48 21.39
C GLY A 323 -4.83 16.90 22.59
N ALA A 324 -4.96 16.01 23.58
CA ALA A 324 -5.67 16.28 24.82
C ALA A 324 -5.05 17.44 25.63
N ASP A 325 -3.75 17.70 25.43
CA ASP A 325 -3.03 18.84 25.99
C ASP A 325 -3.23 20.16 25.20
N GLY A 326 -4.06 20.14 24.16
CA GLY A 326 -4.34 21.27 23.29
C GLY A 326 -3.24 21.56 22.25
N LYS A 327 -2.15 20.79 22.22
CA LYS A 327 -1.08 20.98 21.24
C LYS A 327 -1.44 20.34 19.90
N GLN A 328 -0.90 20.92 18.83
CA GLN A 328 -1.06 20.38 17.49
C GLN A 328 -0.10 19.22 17.27
N VAL A 329 -0.65 18.06 16.97
CA VAL A 329 0.05 16.83 16.56
C VAL A 329 0.62 17.04 15.15
N PRO A 330 1.94 16.89 14.94
CA PRO A 330 2.53 16.97 13.60
C PRO A 330 1.97 15.90 12.66
N MET A 331 1.62 16.32 11.44
CA MET A 331 1.07 15.44 10.42
C MET A 331 1.79 15.64 9.08
N ALA A 332 2.19 14.54 8.45
CA ALA A 332 2.82 14.55 7.14
C ALA A 332 2.24 13.49 6.21
N VAL A 333 2.21 13.81 4.92
CA VAL A 333 1.78 12.93 3.84
C VAL A 333 2.98 12.54 2.98
N PHE A 334 3.19 11.24 2.79
CA PHE A 334 4.18 10.69 1.87
C PHE A 334 3.47 10.05 0.67
N SER A 335 3.54 10.74 -0.47
CA SER A 335 2.88 10.39 -1.72
C SER A 335 3.88 9.78 -2.70
N TYR A 336 3.59 8.61 -3.26
CA TYR A 336 4.41 7.94 -4.27
C TYR A 336 3.63 7.84 -5.58
N GLY A 337 4.09 8.49 -6.64
CA GLY A 337 3.41 8.46 -7.95
C GLY A 337 1.96 8.98 -7.89
N GLY A 338 1.62 9.87 -6.95
CA GLY A 338 0.25 10.32 -6.73
C GLY A 338 -0.25 11.35 -7.77
N PRO A 339 -1.52 11.27 -8.20
CA PRO A 339 -2.13 12.27 -9.10
C PRO A 339 -2.44 13.58 -8.37
N ARG A 340 -2.82 14.62 -9.12
CA ARG A 340 -3.39 15.87 -8.57
C ARG A 340 -4.74 15.58 -7.91
N VAL A 341 -5.07 16.31 -6.83
CA VAL A 341 -6.27 16.02 -6.02
C VAL A 341 -7.35 17.07 -6.16
N GLY A 342 -6.99 18.35 -6.31
CA GLY A 342 -7.96 19.44 -6.35
C GLY A 342 -7.45 20.67 -7.08
N ASN A 343 -8.23 21.74 -7.00
CA ASN A 343 -7.93 23.01 -7.64
C ASN A 343 -6.99 23.91 -6.82
N GLU A 344 -6.65 25.08 -7.35
CA GLU A 344 -5.77 26.05 -6.67
C GLU A 344 -6.26 26.40 -5.25
N HIS A 345 -7.57 26.55 -5.06
CA HIS A 345 -8.14 26.84 -3.73
C HIS A 345 -7.94 25.69 -2.74
N PHE A 346 -7.99 24.43 -3.20
CA PHE A 346 -7.64 23.28 -2.37
C PHE A 346 -6.18 23.34 -1.90
N LYS A 347 -5.24 23.68 -2.80
CA LYS A 347 -3.84 23.89 -2.45
C LYS A 347 -3.67 25.02 -1.43
N GLU A 348 -4.23 26.20 -1.71
CA GLU A 348 -4.18 27.35 -0.80
C GLU A 348 -4.72 27.01 0.60
N ARG A 349 -5.79 26.19 0.67
CA ARG A 349 -6.35 25.75 1.95
C ARG A 349 -5.44 24.76 2.66
N CYS A 350 -4.82 23.82 1.94
CA CYS A 350 -3.82 22.92 2.50
C CYS A 350 -2.65 23.69 3.11
N ASP A 351 -2.13 24.69 2.38
CA ASP A 351 -1.03 25.55 2.82
C ASP A 351 -1.41 26.32 4.10
N LYS A 352 -2.65 26.87 4.17
CA LYS A 352 -3.18 27.56 5.37
C LYS A 352 -3.35 26.64 6.58
N LEU A 353 -3.69 25.38 6.36
CA LEU A 353 -3.81 24.37 7.41
C LEU A 353 -2.44 23.81 7.85
N GLY A 354 -1.35 24.20 7.17
CA GLY A 354 0.00 23.75 7.48
C GLY A 354 0.27 22.30 7.09
N LEU A 355 -0.49 21.74 6.14
CA LEU A 355 -0.28 20.36 5.70
C LEU A 355 1.09 20.17 5.08
N LYS A 356 1.82 19.17 5.56
CA LYS A 356 3.11 18.77 5.00
C LYS A 356 2.90 17.60 4.05
N VAL A 357 3.16 17.81 2.76
CA VAL A 357 3.02 16.77 1.73
C VAL A 357 4.34 16.67 0.97
N LEU A 358 4.95 15.48 0.95
CA LEU A 358 6.13 15.18 0.14
C LEU A 358 5.75 14.17 -0.94
N ARG A 359 5.94 14.56 -2.20
CA ARG A 359 5.60 13.78 -3.39
C ARG A 359 6.86 13.20 -4.01
N VAL A 360 7.01 11.89 -3.95
CA VAL A 360 8.06 11.14 -4.64
C VAL A 360 7.55 10.76 -6.02
N VAL A 361 8.21 11.25 -7.06
CA VAL A 361 7.75 11.14 -8.44
C VAL A 361 8.87 10.62 -9.34
N ASN A 362 8.59 9.56 -10.08
CA ASN A 362 9.40 9.19 -11.24
C ASN A 362 9.07 10.13 -12.41
N VAL A 363 10.07 10.83 -12.97
CA VAL A 363 9.87 11.84 -14.04
C VAL A 363 9.23 11.27 -15.32
N HIS A 364 9.23 9.95 -15.48
CA HIS A 364 8.64 9.25 -16.61
C HIS A 364 7.25 8.65 -16.31
N ASP A 365 6.79 8.75 -15.06
CA ASP A 365 5.45 8.36 -14.67
C ASP A 365 4.43 9.43 -15.10
N LYS A 366 3.35 8.99 -15.75
CA LYS A 366 2.28 9.88 -16.23
C LYS A 366 1.20 10.11 -15.18
N VAL A 367 1.09 9.29 -14.15
CA VAL A 367 0.02 9.40 -13.14
C VAL A 367 0.07 10.74 -12.40
N PRO A 368 1.23 11.29 -11.99
CA PRO A 368 1.29 12.61 -11.42
C PRO A 368 0.79 13.72 -12.35
N THR A 369 0.83 13.52 -13.67
CA THR A 369 0.38 14.53 -14.65
C THR A 369 -1.14 14.62 -14.82
N VAL A 370 -1.91 13.79 -14.12
CA VAL A 370 -3.37 13.73 -14.18
C VAL A 370 -4.01 13.99 -12.81
N PRO A 371 -5.30 14.39 -12.75
CA PRO A 371 -6.11 14.93 -13.84
C PRO A 371 -5.62 16.32 -14.30
N GLY A 372 -6.21 16.82 -15.39
CA GLY A 372 -5.89 18.15 -15.91
C GLY A 372 -4.65 18.21 -16.82
N VAL A 373 -4.37 17.21 -17.66
CA VAL A 373 -3.22 17.24 -18.59
C VAL A 373 -3.14 18.55 -19.40
N LEU A 374 -4.29 19.09 -19.80
CA LEU A 374 -4.36 20.37 -20.52
C LEU A 374 -4.54 21.57 -19.59
N ILE A 375 -5.39 21.49 -18.54
CA ILE A 375 -5.70 22.59 -17.62
C ILE A 375 -5.10 22.29 -16.25
N ASN A 376 -3.88 22.77 -16.00
CA ASN A 376 -3.12 22.57 -14.77
C ASN A 376 -2.18 23.74 -14.45
N GLU A 377 -1.42 23.62 -13.37
CA GLU A 377 -0.44 24.58 -12.82
C GLU A 377 0.62 25.12 -13.80
N HIS A 378 0.80 24.54 -14.99
CA HIS A 378 1.65 25.12 -16.03
C HIS A 378 0.97 26.28 -16.78
N MET A 379 -0.32 26.53 -16.55
CA MET A 379 -1.05 27.68 -17.08
C MET A 379 -0.85 28.94 -16.23
N PRO A 380 -1.02 30.15 -16.80
CA PRO A 380 -1.12 31.37 -16.03
C PRO A 380 -2.21 31.28 -14.96
N GLU A 381 -1.91 31.76 -13.75
CA GLU A 381 -2.76 31.60 -12.55
C GLU A 381 -4.21 32.07 -12.77
N PHE A 382 -4.43 33.16 -13.52
CA PHE A 382 -5.77 33.66 -13.80
C PHE A 382 -6.62 32.66 -14.61
N MET A 383 -6.02 31.92 -15.56
CA MET A 383 -6.71 30.90 -16.34
C MET A 383 -6.97 29.65 -15.49
N LEU A 384 -5.98 29.24 -14.69
CA LEU A 384 -6.11 28.13 -13.76
C LEU A 384 -7.31 28.33 -12.82
N ARG A 385 -7.44 29.52 -12.23
CA ARG A 385 -8.56 29.86 -11.35
C ARG A 385 -9.89 29.96 -12.09
N ALA A 386 -9.91 30.54 -13.30
CA ALA A 386 -11.13 30.68 -14.09
C ALA A 386 -11.69 29.34 -14.59
N MET A 387 -10.82 28.35 -14.82
CA MET A 387 -11.19 27.05 -15.39
C MET A 387 -11.23 25.91 -14.37
N ASP A 388 -11.04 26.20 -13.07
CA ASP A 388 -10.82 25.18 -12.04
C ASP A 388 -9.76 24.16 -12.49
N GLY A 389 -8.54 24.61 -12.77
CA GLY A 389 -7.45 23.71 -13.12
C GLY A 389 -6.92 22.95 -11.91
N TYR A 390 -6.46 21.72 -12.14
CA TYR A 390 -5.89 20.87 -11.09
C TYR A 390 -4.46 21.27 -10.78
N VAL A 391 -4.10 21.24 -9.49
CA VAL A 391 -2.74 21.52 -9.03
C VAL A 391 -2.25 20.49 -8.02
N HIS A 392 -0.93 20.38 -7.91
CA HIS A 392 -0.28 19.63 -6.85
C HIS A 392 -0.22 20.40 -5.53
N VAL A 393 -0.24 19.64 -4.44
CA VAL A 393 -0.01 20.14 -3.07
C VAL A 393 1.35 19.61 -2.59
N GLY A 394 2.10 20.46 -1.88
CA GLY A 394 3.34 20.09 -1.22
C GLY A 394 4.61 20.13 -2.08
N VAL A 395 5.66 19.53 -1.54
CA VAL A 395 7.04 19.54 -2.08
C VAL A 395 7.28 18.30 -2.92
N GLU A 396 8.05 18.44 -3.99
CA GLU A 396 8.34 17.35 -4.93
C GLU A 396 9.79 16.87 -4.83
N LEU A 397 9.95 15.54 -4.79
CA LEU A 397 11.21 14.83 -4.98
C LEU A 397 11.15 14.06 -6.30
N LEU A 398 11.86 14.59 -7.30
CA LEU A 398 11.95 13.99 -8.64
C LEU A 398 13.05 12.93 -8.68
N LEU A 399 12.68 11.74 -9.12
CA LEU A 399 13.56 10.61 -9.37
C LEU A 399 13.54 10.27 -10.85
N ASP A 400 14.68 9.84 -11.39
CA ASP A 400 14.78 9.37 -12.77
C ASP A 400 15.25 7.91 -12.78
N HIS A 401 14.37 7.03 -13.26
CA HIS A 401 14.67 5.62 -13.30
C HIS A 401 15.79 5.25 -14.27
N LYS A 402 16.07 6.09 -15.27
CA LYS A 402 17.14 5.88 -16.24
C LYS A 402 18.53 6.03 -15.63
N HIS A 403 18.64 6.61 -14.43
CA HIS A 403 19.90 6.69 -13.71
C HIS A 403 20.27 5.38 -12.99
N SER A 404 19.31 4.48 -12.80
CA SER A 404 19.58 3.19 -12.16
C SER A 404 20.19 2.21 -13.16
N PRO A 405 21.39 1.64 -12.90
CA PRO A 405 21.98 0.63 -13.77
C PRO A 405 21.25 -0.73 -13.71
N PHE A 406 20.29 -0.87 -12.79
CA PHE A 406 19.52 -2.10 -12.60
C PHE A 406 18.25 -2.15 -13.46
N LEU A 407 17.72 -0.99 -13.86
CA LEU A 407 16.42 -0.87 -14.52
C LEU A 407 16.60 -0.76 -16.03
N LYS A 408 15.86 -1.58 -16.78
CA LYS A 408 15.89 -1.55 -18.24
C LYS A 408 14.93 -0.51 -18.81
N ASP A 409 15.22 -0.03 -20.01
CA ASP A 409 14.23 0.70 -20.80
C ASP A 409 12.99 -0.18 -21.00
N SER A 410 11.81 0.37 -20.71
CA SER A 410 10.55 -0.32 -20.89
C SER A 410 9.66 0.46 -21.87
N LEU A 411 8.62 -0.19 -22.39
CA LEU A 411 7.51 0.51 -23.04
C LEU A 411 6.22 0.38 -22.22
N ASP A 412 6.25 -0.38 -21.12
CA ASP A 412 5.14 -0.56 -20.21
C ASP A 412 5.12 0.57 -19.16
N PRO A 413 4.15 1.49 -19.21
CA PRO A 413 4.08 2.58 -18.24
C PRO A 413 3.87 2.11 -16.79
N SER A 414 3.36 0.89 -16.59
CA SER A 414 3.20 0.33 -15.24
C SER A 414 4.54 0.07 -14.54
N ASN A 415 5.63 -0.10 -15.30
CA ASN A 415 6.98 -0.20 -14.73
C ASN A 415 7.40 1.11 -14.08
N TYR A 416 7.15 2.25 -14.73
CA TYR A 416 7.53 3.57 -14.21
C TYR A 416 6.70 3.96 -12.99
N HIS A 417 5.45 3.55 -13.01
CA HIS A 417 4.47 3.76 -11.95
C HIS A 417 4.55 2.68 -10.86
N ASN A 418 5.51 1.76 -10.89
CA ASN A 418 5.63 0.72 -9.88
C ASN A 418 6.15 1.30 -8.57
N LEU A 419 5.50 1.01 -7.43
CA LEU A 419 5.93 1.50 -6.12
C LEU A 419 7.34 0.97 -5.77
N GLU A 420 7.60 -0.32 -6.00
CA GLU A 420 8.90 -0.90 -5.73
C GLU A 420 10.02 -0.27 -6.55
N ALA A 421 9.71 0.20 -7.77
CA ALA A 421 10.65 1.00 -8.55
C ALA A 421 10.92 2.36 -7.89
N HIS A 422 9.90 3.05 -7.35
CA HIS A 422 10.11 4.29 -6.59
C HIS A 422 11.01 4.07 -5.36
N LEU A 423 10.82 2.98 -4.62
CA LEU A 423 11.62 2.66 -3.43
C LEU A 423 13.07 2.29 -3.78
N HIS A 424 13.27 1.52 -4.86
CA HIS A 424 14.59 1.26 -5.43
C HIS A 424 15.30 2.56 -5.82
N LEU A 425 14.58 3.49 -6.44
CA LEU A 425 15.15 4.77 -6.84
C LEU A 425 15.51 5.66 -5.66
N LEU A 426 14.69 5.69 -4.62
CA LEU A 426 15.02 6.38 -3.37
C LEU A 426 16.30 5.84 -2.74
N ASP A 427 16.47 4.51 -2.72
CA ASP A 427 17.64 3.89 -2.11
C ASP A 427 18.96 4.33 -2.76
N GLY A 428 18.95 4.43 -4.09
CA GLY A 428 20.13 4.82 -4.86
C GLY A 428 20.27 6.32 -5.15
N PHE A 429 19.24 7.13 -4.94
CA PHE A 429 19.28 8.55 -5.23
C PHE A 429 20.22 9.29 -4.26
N GLN A 430 21.21 10.00 -4.81
CA GLN A 430 22.16 10.80 -4.02
C GLN A 430 21.93 12.31 -4.12
N GLY A 431 21.16 12.77 -5.11
CA GLY A 431 21.01 14.18 -5.47
C GLY A 431 21.08 14.38 -6.98
N LYS A 432 20.72 15.58 -7.46
CA LYS A 432 20.70 15.89 -8.89
C LYS A 432 22.13 15.88 -9.46
N GLY A 433 22.29 15.24 -10.61
CA GLY A 433 23.59 15.11 -11.29
C GLY A 433 24.59 14.17 -10.60
N ARG A 434 24.23 13.55 -9.46
CA ARG A 434 25.06 12.56 -8.77
C ARG A 434 24.78 11.16 -9.30
N LYS A 435 25.78 10.29 -9.24
CA LYS A 435 25.63 8.89 -9.65
C LYS A 435 24.66 8.15 -8.72
N PHE A 436 23.94 7.19 -9.29
CA PHE A 436 23.10 6.29 -8.54
C PHE A 436 23.96 5.36 -7.67
N ALA A 437 23.70 5.34 -6.37
CA ALA A 437 24.48 4.58 -5.40
C ALA A 437 23.56 4.03 -4.27
N PRO A 438 23.13 2.76 -4.33
CA PRO A 438 22.30 2.13 -3.29
C PRO A 438 22.95 2.22 -1.90
N THR A 439 22.18 2.60 -0.87
CA THR A 439 22.75 2.92 0.46
C THR A 439 22.21 2.09 1.61
N THR A 440 20.96 1.66 1.56
CA THR A 440 20.30 0.92 2.65
C THR A 440 20.46 -0.59 2.54
N GLY A 441 20.96 -1.09 1.40
CA GLY A 441 21.04 -2.52 1.13
C GLY A 441 19.72 -3.13 0.66
N ARG A 442 18.78 -2.31 0.18
CA ARG A 442 17.53 -2.77 -0.42
C ARG A 442 17.83 -3.69 -1.62
N ASP A 443 17.18 -4.84 -1.65
CA ASP A 443 17.35 -5.80 -2.73
C ASP A 443 16.65 -5.33 -4.01
N PRO A 444 17.36 -5.15 -5.15
CA PRO A 444 16.74 -4.80 -6.43
C PRO A 444 15.66 -5.77 -6.88
N ALA A 445 15.70 -7.05 -6.47
CA ALA A 445 14.72 -8.06 -6.84
C ALA A 445 13.28 -7.66 -6.46
N LEU A 446 13.11 -6.82 -5.44
CA LEU A 446 11.80 -6.30 -5.01
C LEU A 446 11.09 -5.52 -6.12
N VAL A 447 11.82 -4.88 -7.03
CA VAL A 447 11.24 -4.17 -8.19
C VAL A 447 10.32 -5.08 -9.00
N ASN A 448 10.73 -6.33 -9.25
CA ASN A 448 10.00 -7.27 -10.10
C ASN A 448 8.85 -8.00 -9.36
N LYS A 449 8.44 -7.56 -8.14
CA LYS A 449 7.27 -8.15 -7.44
C LYS A 449 6.05 -8.22 -8.37
N SER A 450 5.74 -7.13 -9.06
CA SER A 450 4.53 -6.98 -9.89
C SER A 450 4.80 -6.41 -11.28
N CYS A 451 6.04 -6.46 -11.76
CA CYS A 451 6.39 -5.97 -13.09
C CYS A 451 7.63 -6.69 -13.68
N ASP A 452 8.02 -6.27 -14.89
CA ASP A 452 9.26 -6.69 -15.57
C ASP A 452 10.12 -5.46 -15.88
N PHE A 453 10.83 -4.94 -14.88
CA PHE A 453 11.58 -3.67 -15.02
C PHE A 453 13.08 -3.80 -14.76
N LEU A 454 13.51 -4.86 -14.09
CA LEU A 454 14.93 -5.17 -13.97
C LEU A 454 15.50 -5.67 -15.30
N HIS A 455 16.78 -5.38 -15.53
CA HIS A 455 17.52 -5.99 -16.63
C HIS A 455 17.54 -7.52 -16.54
N GLU A 456 17.49 -8.20 -17.70
CA GLU A 456 17.44 -9.66 -17.78
C GLU A 456 18.70 -10.33 -17.21
N HIS A 457 19.85 -9.65 -17.26
CA HIS A 457 21.09 -10.18 -16.72
C HIS A 457 21.05 -10.36 -15.20
N LEU A 458 20.17 -9.66 -14.47
CA LEU A 458 20.00 -9.85 -13.03
C LEU A 458 19.29 -11.17 -12.70
N MET A 459 18.76 -11.89 -13.70
CA MET A 459 18.13 -13.21 -13.56
C MET A 459 16.99 -13.26 -12.53
N VAL A 460 16.35 -12.12 -12.25
CA VAL A 460 15.17 -12.02 -11.38
C VAL A 460 13.91 -12.22 -12.22
N PRO A 461 13.11 -13.28 -11.98
CA PRO A 461 11.87 -13.49 -12.71
C PRO A 461 10.91 -12.30 -12.56
N PRO A 462 10.27 -11.84 -13.64
CA PRO A 462 9.28 -10.78 -13.55
C PRO A 462 7.99 -11.27 -12.89
N ASN A 463 7.25 -10.36 -12.26
CA ASN A 463 5.98 -10.63 -11.58
C ASN A 463 6.05 -11.80 -10.60
N TRP A 464 7.16 -11.91 -9.84
CA TRP A 464 7.42 -13.10 -9.02
C TRP A 464 6.53 -13.17 -7.78
N ARG A 465 5.96 -12.05 -7.31
CA ARG A 465 5.16 -12.04 -6.07
C ARG A 465 3.84 -12.76 -6.30
N GLN A 466 3.76 -13.95 -5.73
CA GLN A 466 2.54 -14.75 -5.64
C GLN A 466 2.58 -15.58 -4.35
N ASP A 467 1.44 -16.09 -3.93
CA ASP A 467 1.40 -17.09 -2.86
C ASP A 467 1.71 -18.47 -3.45
N GLU A 468 2.34 -19.34 -2.67
CA GLU A 468 2.60 -20.72 -3.08
C GLU A 468 1.29 -21.38 -3.55
N ASN A 469 1.33 -22.02 -4.73
CA ASN A 469 0.15 -22.66 -5.34
C ASN A 469 -1.08 -21.74 -5.44
N LYS A 470 -0.88 -20.41 -5.54
CA LYS A 470 -1.94 -19.38 -5.48
C LYS A 470 -2.81 -19.46 -4.23
N GLY A 471 -2.24 -19.94 -3.12
CA GLY A 471 -2.94 -20.10 -1.84
C GLY A 471 -3.79 -21.37 -1.73
N MET A 472 -3.74 -22.29 -2.71
CA MET A 472 -4.37 -23.59 -2.57
C MET A 472 -3.58 -24.46 -1.60
N MET A 473 -4.26 -25.19 -0.72
CA MET A 473 -3.64 -26.11 0.24
C MET A 473 -4.13 -27.53 0.04
N ARG A 474 -3.22 -28.50 0.18
CA ARG A 474 -3.54 -29.92 0.14
C ARG A 474 -3.95 -30.40 1.53
N SER A 475 -5.15 -30.93 1.66
CA SER A 475 -5.66 -31.52 2.91
C SER A 475 -4.94 -32.83 3.24
N GLN A 476 -5.12 -33.30 4.48
CA GLN A 476 -4.61 -34.61 4.92
C GLN A 476 -5.16 -35.77 4.08
N GLU A 477 -6.37 -35.62 3.53
CA GLU A 477 -7.01 -36.57 2.61
C GLU A 477 -6.49 -36.46 1.17
N GLY A 478 -5.53 -35.56 0.91
CA GLY A 478 -4.89 -35.37 -0.39
C GLY A 478 -5.68 -34.48 -1.37
N ARG A 479 -6.79 -33.86 -0.94
CA ARG A 479 -7.60 -32.95 -1.78
C ARG A 479 -7.03 -31.53 -1.75
N TRP A 480 -7.09 -30.83 -2.88
CA TRP A 480 -6.70 -29.42 -2.95
C TRP A 480 -7.91 -28.51 -2.80
N ALA A 481 -7.83 -27.53 -1.91
CA ALA A 481 -8.88 -26.54 -1.72
C ALA A 481 -8.28 -25.19 -1.30
N GLN A 482 -9.03 -24.12 -1.57
CA GLN A 482 -8.70 -22.82 -0.98
C GLN A 482 -9.08 -22.87 0.50
N PRO A 483 -8.14 -22.62 1.43
CA PRO A 483 -8.42 -22.70 2.85
C PRO A 483 -9.45 -21.65 3.29
N GLU A 484 -10.18 -21.96 4.36
CA GLU A 484 -10.97 -20.95 5.05
C GLU A 484 -10.04 -19.96 5.73
N ARG A 485 -10.19 -18.69 5.36
CA ARG A 485 -9.56 -17.60 6.10
C ARG A 485 -10.29 -17.43 7.42
N GLN A 486 -9.53 -17.00 8.43
CA GLN A 486 -10.11 -16.47 9.66
C GLN A 486 -11.12 -15.37 9.32
N LYS A 487 -12.10 -15.17 10.20
CA LYS A 487 -13.12 -14.13 10.07
C LYS A 487 -12.45 -12.80 9.70
N ILE A 488 -12.80 -12.25 8.54
CA ILE A 488 -12.28 -10.97 8.07
C ILE A 488 -12.68 -9.89 9.09
N ASP A 489 -11.68 -9.16 9.58
CA ASP A 489 -11.85 -8.07 10.54
C ASP A 489 -12.81 -7.01 9.98
N ASP A 490 -13.96 -6.82 10.63
CA ASP A 490 -14.91 -5.76 10.30
C ASP A 490 -14.74 -4.55 11.23
N HIS A 491 -15.82 -3.83 11.54
CA HIS A 491 -15.77 -2.66 12.41
C HIS A 491 -15.63 -3.05 13.89
N PRO A 492 -14.83 -2.32 14.69
CA PRO A 492 -14.78 -2.54 16.12
C PRO A 492 -16.11 -2.14 16.77
N GLU A 493 -16.44 -2.76 17.91
CA GLU A 493 -17.73 -2.56 18.59
C GLU A 493 -17.94 -1.11 19.05
N ASP A 494 -16.86 -0.40 19.34
CA ASP A 494 -16.81 0.98 19.81
C ASP A 494 -16.92 2.03 18.69
N ILE A 495 -16.93 1.62 17.41
CA ILE A 495 -16.90 2.58 16.30
C ILE A 495 -18.05 3.58 16.38
N HIS A 496 -19.26 3.14 16.76
CA HIS A 496 -20.43 4.02 16.76
C HIS A 496 -20.30 5.11 17.84
N HIS A 497 -19.76 4.75 19.00
CA HIS A 497 -19.44 5.70 20.07
C HIS A 497 -18.45 6.74 19.57
N HIS A 498 -17.37 6.30 18.90
CA HIS A 498 -16.40 7.22 18.37
C HIS A 498 -16.94 8.06 17.20
N TYR A 499 -17.80 7.50 16.37
CA TYR A 499 -18.44 8.21 15.26
C TYR A 499 -19.32 9.37 15.76
N GLN A 500 -20.17 9.13 16.77
CA GLN A 500 -21.03 10.19 17.35
C GLN A 500 -20.23 11.38 17.88
N GLN A 501 -19.08 11.11 18.49
CA GLN A 501 -18.17 12.14 18.99
C GLN A 501 -17.50 12.97 17.87
N LEU A 502 -17.54 12.53 16.59
CA LEU A 502 -17.05 13.37 15.48
C LEU A 502 -18.04 14.49 15.14
N GLY A 503 -19.29 14.40 15.61
CA GLY A 503 -20.33 15.38 15.32
C GLY A 503 -20.73 15.43 13.84
N LEU A 504 -20.40 14.40 13.05
CA LEU A 504 -20.75 14.33 11.62
C LEU A 504 -22.27 14.28 11.40
N ASP A 505 -23.02 13.71 12.35
CA ASP A 505 -24.50 13.67 12.35
C ASP A 505 -25.15 15.07 12.35
N ARG A 506 -24.40 16.13 12.66
CA ARG A 506 -24.92 17.51 12.64
C ARG A 506 -25.03 18.09 11.23
N PHE A 507 -24.56 17.37 10.22
CA PHE A 507 -24.51 17.80 8.82
C PHE A 507 -25.30 16.87 7.87
N GLU A 508 -25.93 15.80 8.39
CA GLU A 508 -26.83 14.90 7.62
C GLU A 508 -28.27 15.43 7.50
#